data_AF-A0A146L6W1-F1
#
_entry.id   AF-A0A146L6W1-F1
#
_cell.length_a   1.000
_cell.length_b   1.000
_cell.length_c   1.000
_cell.angle_alpha   90.00
_cell.angle_beta   90.00
_cell.angle_gamma   90.00
#
_symmetry.space_group_name_H-M   'P 1'
#
loop_
_entity.id
_entity.type
_entity.pdbx_description
1 polymer ?
#
loop_
_entity_poly.entity_id
_entity_poly.type
_entity_poly.pdbx_seq_one_letter_code
_entity_poly.pdbx_strand_id
1 'polypeptide(L)'
;LGDKIFPGNFGLKDQVTALRWVKKNIASFGGDPNSVTIFGESAGAQNSQHLLRSPLIEKEDLVTRAVCDSGTINHMSGMMNVDEVKEYTLKVAEEVGCRGSSEEIRKCLQAVDGAAIMKAYVDNRDIDMSKLPFAPVIEPKDAEDNVIPEDLSLRVS
;
A
#
# COMPACT_ATOMS: atom_id res chain seq x y z
N LEU A 1 10.36 -2.37 5.77
CA LEU A 1 11.64 -3.09 5.92
C LEU A 1 11.69 -4.38 5.10
N GLY A 2 10.58 -4.77 4.45
CA GLY A 2 10.56 -5.93 3.54
C GLY A 2 10.53 -7.26 4.28
N ASP A 3 10.02 -7.26 5.50
CA ASP A 3 9.85 -8.46 6.33
C ASP A 3 8.41 -8.55 6.83
N LYS A 4 8.06 -9.64 7.51
CA LYS A 4 6.72 -9.85 8.07
C LYS A 4 6.26 -8.78 9.07
N ILE A 5 7.17 -8.01 9.67
CA ILE A 5 6.87 -6.97 10.66
C ILE A 5 6.54 -5.65 9.96
N PHE A 6 7.24 -5.35 8.87
CA PHE A 6 7.00 -4.22 7.96
C PHE A 6 6.83 -4.70 6.52
N PRO A 7 5.71 -5.39 6.21
CA PRO A 7 5.46 -5.94 4.89
C PRO A 7 5.20 -4.83 3.86
N GLY A 8 4.69 -3.68 4.29
CA GLY A 8 4.35 -2.54 3.44
C GLY A 8 2.86 -2.47 3.12
N ASN A 9 2.51 -1.61 2.16
CA ASN A 9 1.17 -1.49 1.57
C ASN A 9 0.02 -1.19 2.54
N PHE A 10 0.29 -0.60 3.71
CA PHE A 10 -0.76 -0.29 4.70
C PHE A 10 -1.90 0.58 4.11
N GLY A 11 -1.59 1.56 3.26
CA GLY A 11 -2.63 2.34 2.57
C GLY A 11 -3.51 1.53 1.60
N LEU A 12 -2.97 0.49 0.97
CA LEU A 12 -3.78 -0.45 0.18
C LEU A 12 -4.61 -1.36 1.09
N LYS A 13 -4.06 -1.81 2.23
CA LYS A 13 -4.78 -2.60 3.24
C LYS A 13 -5.95 -1.82 3.86
N ASP A 14 -5.80 -0.51 4.02
CA ASP A 14 -6.89 0.38 4.40
C ASP A 14 -8.00 0.39 3.32
N GLN A 15 -7.62 0.43 2.04
CA GLN A 15 -8.57 0.34 0.92
C GLN A 15 -9.26 -1.03 0.84
N VAL A 16 -8.53 -2.14 1.11
CA VAL A 16 -9.13 -3.48 1.26
C VAL A 16 -10.16 -3.49 2.38
N THR A 17 -9.84 -2.88 3.53
CA THR A 17 -10.77 -2.76 4.66
C THR A 17 -12.02 -1.97 4.29
N ALA A 18 -11.87 -0.87 3.56
CA ALA A 18 -12.98 -0.10 3.03
C ALA A 18 -13.83 -0.92 2.04
N LEU A 19 -13.21 -1.71 1.16
CA LEU A 19 -13.92 -2.59 0.23
C LEU A 19 -14.68 -3.71 0.94
N ARG A 20 -14.10 -4.33 1.97
CA ARG A 20 -14.79 -5.28 2.85
C ARG A 20 -16.01 -4.63 3.50
N TRP A 21 -15.91 -3.37 3.92
CA TRP A 21 -17.05 -2.61 4.43
C TRP A 21 -18.10 -2.37 3.34
N VAL A 22 -17.72 -1.97 2.12
CA VAL A 22 -18.67 -1.79 1.00
C VAL A 22 -19.38 -3.11 0.71
N LYS A 23 -18.65 -4.21 0.51
CA LYS A 23 -19.21 -5.55 0.25
C LYS A 23 -20.23 -5.95 1.31
N LYS A 24 -19.94 -5.71 2.59
CA LYS A 24 -20.82 -6.05 3.71
C LYS A 24 -22.06 -5.16 3.81
N ASN A 25 -21.96 -3.88 3.47
CA ASN A 25 -22.98 -2.89 3.85
C ASN A 25 -23.77 -2.30 2.69
N ILE A 26 -23.24 -2.31 1.46
CA ILE A 26 -23.79 -1.51 0.34
C ILE A 26 -25.22 -1.92 -0.06
N ALA A 27 -25.62 -3.17 0.18
CA ALA A 27 -26.99 -3.63 -0.02
C ALA A 27 -28.02 -2.84 0.79
N SER A 28 -27.65 -2.38 1.99
CA SER A 28 -28.52 -1.54 2.84
C SER A 28 -28.76 -0.14 2.27
N PHE A 29 -27.93 0.28 1.31
CA PHE A 29 -28.01 1.56 0.61
C PHE A 29 -28.55 1.38 -0.82
N GLY A 30 -29.04 0.19 -1.18
CA GLY A 30 -29.59 -0.12 -2.50
C GLY A 30 -28.54 -0.45 -3.58
N GLY A 31 -27.27 -0.63 -3.22
CA GLY A 31 -26.25 -1.11 -4.15
C GLY A 31 -26.17 -2.63 -4.24
N ASP A 32 -25.56 -3.14 -5.30
CA ASP A 32 -25.31 -4.57 -5.48
C ASP A 32 -23.88 -4.93 -5.01
N PRO A 33 -23.71 -5.69 -3.91
CA PRO A 33 -22.40 -6.11 -3.43
C PRO A 33 -21.65 -7.01 -4.43
N ASN A 34 -22.32 -7.59 -5.42
CA ASN A 34 -21.71 -8.46 -6.44
C ASN A 34 -21.32 -7.70 -7.72
N SER A 35 -21.52 -6.38 -7.76
CA SER A 35 -21.20 -5.55 -8.92
C SER A 35 -20.52 -4.25 -8.50
N VAL A 36 -19.40 -4.38 -7.78
CA VAL A 36 -18.61 -3.24 -7.29
C VAL A 36 -17.61 -2.82 -8.37
N THR A 37 -17.67 -1.56 -8.79
CA THR A 37 -16.66 -0.93 -9.67
C THR A 37 -15.82 0.04 -8.84
N ILE A 38 -14.51 -0.16 -8.80
CA ILE A 38 -13.59 0.82 -8.20
C ILE A 38 -13.17 1.85 -9.27
N PHE A 39 -13.18 3.13 -8.92
CA PHE A 39 -12.66 4.19 -9.75
C PHE A 39 -11.50 4.87 -9.02
N GLY A 40 -10.43 5.20 -9.74
CA GLY A 40 -9.36 6.01 -9.20
C GLY A 40 -8.65 6.82 -10.28
N GLU A 41 -8.14 7.98 -9.88
CA GLU A 41 -7.35 8.91 -10.69
C GLU A 41 -5.91 8.98 -10.15
N SER A 42 -4.92 9.12 -11.03
CA SER A 42 -3.49 9.23 -10.68
C SER A 42 -3.01 8.05 -9.81
N ALA A 43 -2.54 8.28 -8.57
CA ALA A 43 -2.22 7.22 -7.63
C ALA A 43 -3.43 6.33 -7.31
N GLY A 44 -4.64 6.87 -7.34
CA GLY A 44 -5.87 6.09 -7.21
C GLY A 44 -6.08 5.11 -8.37
N ALA A 45 -5.67 5.46 -9.59
CA ALA A 45 -5.71 4.55 -10.74
C ALA A 45 -4.71 3.40 -10.59
N GLN A 46 -3.51 3.68 -10.07
CA GLN A 46 -2.50 2.67 -9.72
C GLN A 46 -3.05 1.71 -8.65
N ASN A 47 -3.62 2.25 -7.58
CA ASN A 47 -4.21 1.46 -6.51
C ASN A 47 -5.40 0.62 -7.00
N SER A 48 -6.24 1.19 -7.88
CA SER A 48 -7.39 0.47 -8.46
C SER A 48 -6.94 -0.74 -9.29
N GLN A 49 -5.83 -0.61 -10.02
CA GLN A 49 -5.22 -1.73 -10.76
C GLN A 49 -4.61 -2.78 -9.82
N HIS A 50 -3.88 -2.35 -8.78
CA HIS A 50 -3.34 -3.27 -7.76
C HIS A 50 -4.44 -4.05 -7.07
N LEU A 51 -5.50 -3.38 -6.64
CA LEU A 51 -6.65 -4.00 -5.98
C LEU A 51 -7.35 -4.96 -6.94
N LEU A 52 -7.69 -4.53 -8.16
CA LEU A 52 -8.36 -5.41 -9.13
C LEU A 52 -7.56 -6.69 -9.43
N ARG A 53 -6.22 -6.60 -9.44
CA ARG A 53 -5.31 -7.71 -9.79
C ARG A 53 -4.83 -8.52 -8.59
N SER A 54 -5.12 -8.10 -7.36
CA SER A 54 -4.66 -8.76 -6.15
C SER A 54 -5.33 -10.12 -5.93
N PRO A 55 -4.58 -11.20 -5.63
CA PRO A 55 -5.17 -12.50 -5.28
C PRO A 55 -6.07 -12.44 -4.04
N LEU A 56 -5.78 -11.53 -3.10
CA LEU A 56 -6.60 -11.32 -1.91
C LEU A 56 -8.00 -10.80 -2.30
N ILE A 57 -8.04 -9.78 -3.17
CA ILE A 57 -9.28 -9.17 -3.65
C ILE A 57 -10.11 -10.16 -4.46
N GLU A 58 -9.45 -10.95 -5.31
CA GLU A 58 -10.10 -12.01 -6.09
C GLU A 58 -10.68 -13.10 -5.18
N LYS A 59 -9.91 -13.59 -4.19
CA LYS A 59 -10.34 -14.62 -3.24
C LYS A 59 -11.56 -14.17 -2.42
N GLU A 60 -11.63 -12.89 -2.08
CA GLU A 60 -12.72 -12.31 -1.28
C GLU A 60 -13.85 -11.72 -2.14
N ASP A 61 -13.75 -11.76 -3.47
CA ASP A 61 -14.72 -11.21 -4.43
C ASP A 61 -15.12 -9.75 -4.12
N LEU A 62 -14.14 -8.90 -3.81
CA LEU A 62 -14.40 -7.54 -3.32
C LEU A 62 -14.63 -6.51 -4.43
N VAL A 63 -14.06 -6.73 -5.62
CA VAL A 63 -14.12 -5.79 -6.76
C VAL A 63 -14.34 -6.58 -8.04
N THR A 64 -15.30 -6.13 -8.85
CA THR A 64 -15.63 -6.78 -10.13
C THR A 64 -14.97 -6.07 -11.31
N ARG A 65 -14.85 -4.74 -11.25
CA ARG A 65 -14.37 -3.88 -12.34
C ARG A 65 -13.55 -2.72 -11.80
N ALA A 66 -12.66 -2.18 -12.61
CA ALA A 66 -11.96 -0.94 -12.30
C ALA A 66 -12.02 0.05 -13.46
N VAL A 67 -12.09 1.33 -13.14
CA VAL A 67 -11.83 2.45 -14.05
C VAL A 67 -10.60 3.19 -13.54
N CYS A 68 -9.58 3.31 -14.39
CA CYS A 68 -8.27 3.80 -14.02
C CYS A 68 -7.94 5.01 -14.89
N ASP A 69 -8.01 6.20 -14.31
CA ASP A 69 -7.79 7.46 -15.01
C ASP A 69 -6.38 8.01 -14.73
N SER A 70 -5.63 8.31 -15.78
CA SER A 70 -4.35 9.03 -15.68
C SER A 70 -3.30 8.40 -14.74
N GLY A 71 -3.31 7.07 -14.59
CA GLY A 71 -2.31 6.31 -13.83
C GLY A 71 -2.25 4.83 -14.16
N THR A 72 -1.09 4.21 -13.96
CA THR A 72 -0.84 2.78 -14.23
C THR A 72 0.19 2.19 -13.28
N ILE A 73 0.03 0.92 -12.92
CA ILE A 73 1.00 0.18 -12.07
C ILE A 73 2.39 0.10 -12.69
N ASN A 74 2.51 0.27 -14.01
CA ASN A 74 3.78 0.32 -14.72
C ASN A 74 4.46 1.70 -14.68
N HIS A 75 3.82 2.70 -14.05
CA HIS A 75 4.45 4.00 -13.81
C HIS A 75 5.56 3.83 -12.77
N MET A 76 6.58 4.69 -12.80
CA MET A 76 7.71 4.62 -11.85
C MET A 76 7.30 4.74 -10.38
N SER A 77 6.16 5.36 -10.10
CA SER A 77 5.57 5.46 -8.76
C SER A 77 4.57 4.34 -8.44
N GLY A 78 4.27 3.47 -9.40
CA GLY A 78 3.26 2.43 -9.28
C GLY A 78 3.75 1.24 -8.45
N MET A 79 5.06 1.00 -8.41
CA MET A 79 5.69 -0.02 -7.59
C MET A 79 7.16 0.32 -7.34
N MET A 80 7.57 0.38 -6.07
CA MET A 80 8.95 0.70 -5.67
C MET A 80 9.76 -0.55 -5.35
N ASN A 81 11.08 -0.44 -5.44
CA ASN A 81 11.99 -1.47 -4.97
C ASN A 81 11.98 -1.52 -3.43
N VAL A 82 11.81 -2.72 -2.87
CA VAL A 82 11.72 -2.92 -1.42
C VAL A 82 13.01 -2.53 -0.68
N ASP A 83 14.18 -2.68 -1.31
CA ASP A 83 15.47 -2.32 -0.73
C ASP A 83 15.63 -0.80 -0.63
N GLU A 84 15.21 -0.04 -1.65
CA GLU A 84 15.21 1.43 -1.62
C GLU A 84 14.26 1.96 -0.53
N VAL A 85 13.05 1.38 -0.46
CA VAL A 85 12.07 1.72 0.58
C VAL A 85 12.61 1.36 1.97
N LYS A 86 13.34 0.25 2.11
CA LYS A 86 13.98 -0.15 3.36
C LYS A 86 15.06 0.84 3.79
N GLU A 87 15.96 1.24 2.91
CA GLU A 87 16.99 2.24 3.20
C GLU A 87 16.35 3.56 3.67
N TYR A 88 15.31 4.01 2.98
CA TYR A 88 14.60 5.22 3.34
C TYR A 88 13.86 5.08 4.69
N THR A 89 13.22 3.94 4.93
CA THR A 89 12.57 3.62 6.22
C THR A 89 13.57 3.71 7.37
N LEU A 90 14.78 3.20 7.19
CA LEU A 90 15.82 3.23 8.23
C LEU A 90 16.32 4.65 8.50
N LYS A 91 16.45 5.50 7.47
CA LYS A 91 16.79 6.94 7.65
C LYS A 91 15.75 7.66 8.50
N VAL A 92 14.47 7.52 8.15
CA VAL A 92 13.36 8.13 8.92
C VAL A 92 13.31 7.61 10.35
N ALA A 93 13.48 6.30 10.54
CA ALA A 93 13.51 5.69 11.87
C ALA A 93 14.67 6.20 12.71
N GLU A 94 15.86 6.31 12.11
CA GLU A 94 17.06 6.79 12.79
C GLU A 94 16.93 8.25 13.25
N GLU A 95 16.32 9.12 12.42
CA GLU A 95 16.13 10.54 12.77
C GLU A 95 15.24 10.73 14.01
N VAL A 96 14.23 9.88 14.18
CA VAL A 96 13.39 9.88 15.39
C VAL A 96 13.95 9.01 16.52
N GLY A 97 15.19 8.55 16.40
CA GLY A 97 15.92 7.82 17.43
C GLY A 97 15.60 6.32 17.51
N CYS A 98 14.85 5.76 16.55
CA CYS A 98 14.50 4.35 16.52
C CYS A 98 15.57 3.51 15.80
N ARG A 99 16.16 2.54 16.52
CA ARG A 99 17.23 1.66 16.03
C ARG A 99 17.03 0.23 16.54
N GLY A 100 17.67 -0.74 15.88
CA GLY A 100 17.67 -2.15 16.29
C GLY A 100 17.03 -3.08 15.27
N SER A 101 16.51 -4.20 15.75
CA SER A 101 15.70 -5.16 14.99
C SER A 101 14.39 -4.55 14.52
N SER A 102 13.71 -5.20 13.55
CA SER A 102 12.41 -4.75 13.05
C SER A 102 11.37 -4.65 14.16
N GLU A 103 11.36 -5.56 15.13
CA GLU A 103 10.47 -5.49 16.28
C GLU A 103 10.75 -4.30 17.20
N GLU A 104 12.03 -3.97 17.43
CA GLU A 104 12.46 -2.83 18.24
C GLU A 104 12.13 -1.51 17.54
N ILE A 105 12.44 -1.40 16.25
CA ILE A 105 12.08 -0.24 15.43
C ILE A 105 10.57 -0.03 15.43
N ARG A 106 9.77 -1.07 15.21
CA ARG A 106 8.30 -0.97 15.23
C ARG A 106 7.78 -0.45 16.57
N LYS A 107 8.21 -1.06 17.68
CA LYS A 107 7.76 -0.65 19.03
C LYS A 107 8.15 0.80 19.32
N CYS A 108 9.36 1.20 18.91
CA CYS A 108 9.82 2.57 19.05
C CYS A 108 8.96 3.53 18.22
N LEU A 109 8.80 3.29 16.91
CA LEU A 109 8.00 4.14 16.02
C LEU A 109 6.56 4.30 16.50
N GLN A 110 5.95 3.25 17.06
CA GLN A 110 4.60 3.31 17.63
C GLN A 110 4.48 4.21 18.87
N ALA A 111 5.60 4.53 19.53
CA ALA A 111 5.64 5.45 20.67
C ALA A 111 6.06 6.87 20.28
N VAL A 112 6.55 7.09 19.05
CA VAL A 112 6.91 8.41 18.53
C VAL A 112 5.64 9.15 18.09
N ASP A 113 5.59 10.46 18.34
CA ASP A 113 4.52 11.31 17.86
C ASP A 113 4.44 11.30 16.31
N GLY A 114 3.24 11.17 15.76
CA GLY A 114 3.03 11.07 14.33
C GLY A 114 3.55 12.30 13.55
N ALA A 115 3.49 13.50 14.15
CA ALA A 115 4.02 14.70 13.51
C ALA A 115 5.55 14.70 13.46
N ALA A 116 6.22 14.11 14.46
CA ALA A 116 7.66 13.92 14.43
C ALA A 116 8.09 12.94 13.32
N ILE A 117 7.36 11.83 13.15
CA ILE A 117 7.60 10.89 12.04
C ILE A 117 7.37 11.58 10.70
N MET A 118 6.28 12.35 10.57
CA MET A 118 5.97 13.08 9.35
C MET A 118 7.03 14.15 9.04
N LYS A 119 7.56 14.81 10.06
CA LYS A 119 8.67 15.75 9.90
C LYS A 119 9.93 15.04 9.39
N ALA A 120 10.34 13.94 10.00
CA ALA A 120 11.49 13.16 9.55
C ALA A 120 11.31 12.65 8.11
N TYR A 121 10.09 12.25 7.73
CA TYR A 121 9.75 11.95 6.34
C TYR A 121 9.97 13.16 5.41
N VAL A 122 9.41 14.32 5.74
CA VAL A 122 9.55 15.52 4.90
C VAL A 122 11.00 16.00 4.80
N ASP A 123 11.78 15.86 5.87
CA ASP A 123 13.18 16.30 5.89
C ASP A 123 14.09 15.37 5.06
N ASN A 124 13.74 14.08 4.91
CA ASN A 124 14.53 13.12 4.14
C ASN A 124 14.06 12.92 2.70
N ARG A 125 12.84 13.35 2.33
CA ARG A 125 12.31 13.11 0.98
C ARG A 125 13.05 13.93 -0.08
N ASP A 126 13.14 13.40 -1.29
CA ASP A 126 13.63 14.16 -2.44
C ASP A 126 12.63 15.30 -2.75
N ILE A 127 13.13 16.45 -3.18
CA ILE A 127 12.32 17.59 -3.63
C ILE A 127 11.63 17.24 -4.97
N ASP A 128 12.25 16.36 -5.74
CA ASP A 128 11.67 15.80 -6.96
C ASP A 128 10.49 14.88 -6.63
N MET A 129 9.28 15.39 -6.85
CA MET A 129 8.02 14.68 -6.63
C MET A 129 7.85 13.42 -7.48
N SER A 130 8.68 13.20 -8.51
CA SER A 130 8.71 11.95 -9.27
C SER A 130 9.36 10.79 -8.51
N LYS A 131 10.10 11.08 -7.43
CA LYS A 131 10.79 10.10 -6.59
C LYS A 131 10.10 9.94 -5.24
N LEU A 132 8.89 9.40 -5.27
CA LEU A 132 8.15 9.12 -4.04
C LEU A 132 8.90 8.06 -3.21
N PRO A 133 9.29 8.37 -1.97
CA PRO A 133 10.07 7.44 -1.15
C PRO A 133 9.23 6.27 -0.60
N PHE A 134 7.90 6.45 -0.55
CA PHE A 134 6.96 5.42 -0.18
C PHE A 134 5.86 5.31 -1.24
N ALA A 135 5.74 4.13 -1.84
CA ALA A 135 4.66 3.74 -2.74
C ALA A 135 4.42 2.21 -2.58
N PRO A 136 3.51 1.59 -3.34
CA PRO A 136 3.30 0.15 -3.28
C PRO A 136 4.61 -0.64 -3.49
N VAL A 137 4.77 -1.75 -2.78
CA VAL A 137 5.91 -2.68 -2.88
C VAL A 137 5.42 -4.12 -2.98
N ILE A 138 6.24 -5.02 -3.50
CA ILE A 138 5.98 -6.46 -3.39
C ILE A 138 6.21 -6.89 -1.94
N GLU A 139 5.20 -7.52 -1.34
CA GLU A 139 5.22 -7.94 0.05
C GLU A 139 5.84 -9.34 0.21
N PRO A 140 6.44 -9.64 1.38
CA PRO A 140 6.84 -11.00 1.72
C PRO A 140 5.67 -11.99 1.60
N LYS A 141 5.93 -13.19 1.08
CA LYS A 141 4.88 -14.21 0.84
C LYS A 141 4.10 -14.61 2.10
N ASP A 142 4.73 -14.51 3.27
CA ASP A 142 4.15 -14.81 4.57
C ASP A 142 3.51 -13.60 5.26
N ALA A 143 3.39 -12.45 4.58
CA ALA A 143 2.68 -11.28 5.09
C ALA A 143 1.18 -11.58 5.25
N GLU A 144 0.61 -11.09 6.35
CA GLU A 144 -0.83 -11.11 6.57
C GLU A 144 -1.53 -10.07 5.68
N ASP A 145 -2.72 -10.42 5.19
CA ASP A 145 -3.50 -9.61 4.23
C ASP A 145 -2.65 -9.12 3.05
N ASN A 146 -1.83 -10.02 2.48
CA ASN A 146 -0.90 -9.71 1.40
C ASN A 146 -1.64 -9.25 0.14
N VAL A 147 -1.53 -7.96 -0.18
CA VAL A 147 -2.21 -7.34 -1.32
C VAL A 147 -1.41 -7.52 -2.60
N ILE A 148 -0.07 -7.42 -2.51
CA ILE A 148 0.84 -7.50 -3.66
C ILE A 148 1.90 -8.58 -3.40
N PRO A 149 1.58 -9.88 -3.56
CA PRO A 149 2.52 -10.96 -3.28
C PRO A 149 3.57 -11.16 -4.39
N GLU A 150 3.35 -10.55 -5.55
CA GLU A 150 4.17 -10.65 -6.76
C GLU A 150 3.95 -9.41 -7.64
N ASP A 151 4.67 -9.32 -8.76
CA ASP A 151 4.43 -8.27 -9.75
C ASP A 151 3.09 -8.48 -10.45
N LEU A 152 2.08 -7.72 -10.00
CA LEU A 152 0.72 -7.82 -10.52
C LEU A 152 0.57 -7.26 -11.95
N SER A 153 1.56 -6.54 -12.49
CA SER A 153 1.51 -6.06 -13.88
C SER A 153 1.61 -7.19 -14.90
N LEU A 154 2.25 -8.29 -14.50
CA LEU A 154 2.46 -9.48 -15.31
C LEU A 154 1.38 -10.55 -15.10
N ARG A 155 0.52 -10.37 -14.09
CA ARG A 155 -0.54 -11.33 -13.78
C ARG A 155 -1.59 -11.34 -14.90
N VAL A 156 -1.85 -12.53 -15.46
CA VAL A 156 -2.91 -12.71 -16.45
C VAL A 156 -4.24 -12.88 -15.71
N SER A 157 -5.26 -12.16 -16.15
CA SER A 157 -6.64 -12.24 -15.65
C SER A 157 -7.32 -13.56 -16.03
#